data_AF-A0A1Q5CLL3-F1
#
_entry.id   AF-A0A1Q5CLL3-F1
#
_cell.length_a   1.000
_cell.length_b   1.000
_cell.length_c   1.000
_cell.angle_alpha   90.00
_cell.angle_beta   90.00
_cell.angle_gamma   90.00
#
_symmetry.space_group_name_H-M   'P 1'
#
loop_
_entity.id
_entity.type
_entity.pdbx_description
1 polymer ?
#
loop_
_entity_poly.entity_id
_entity_poly.type
_entity_poly.pdbx_seq_one_letter_code
_entity_poly.pdbx_strand_id
1 'polypeptide(L)'
;MGSQALLFYRFDEEECARRARVSAARLDRLDALQTLLELPVDEPVALASLPARLRSAVRRLPAGAADVDRCEVTRRAVRPLTVDLAVVRASAAGWRGGLEQAGRFAPFCRRALLLDSAPPAPEEKLMEAAFYGIGVLVADGESVDLLLEPRSYTPRRHTPAAWCFIEEFHHRIG
;
A
#
# COMPACT_ATOMS: atom_id res chain seq x y z
N MET A 1 -7.29 -1.31 18.32
CA MET A 1 -8.37 -2.11 17.70
C MET A 1 -7.97 -2.44 16.28
N GLY A 2 -7.56 -3.68 16.02
CA GLY A 2 -7.19 -4.14 14.68
C GLY A 2 -8.45 -4.43 13.86
N SER A 3 -8.55 -3.86 12.67
CA SER A 3 -9.57 -4.23 11.69
C SER A 3 -9.22 -5.61 11.10
N GLN A 4 -10.14 -6.57 11.14
CA GLN A 4 -10.00 -7.79 10.35
C GLN A 4 -10.30 -7.45 8.89
N ALA A 5 -9.23 -7.38 8.09
CA ALA A 5 -9.30 -7.11 6.67
C ALA A 5 -8.60 -8.23 5.89
N LEU A 6 -9.20 -8.64 4.78
CA LEU A 6 -8.56 -9.47 3.76
C LEU A 6 -7.88 -8.53 2.78
N LEU A 7 -6.59 -8.75 2.51
CA LEU A 7 -5.83 -7.98 1.54
C LEU A 7 -5.50 -8.88 0.35
N PHE A 8 -5.86 -8.42 -0.85
CA PHE A 8 -5.47 -9.01 -2.11
C PHE A 8 -4.28 -8.21 -2.65
N TYR A 9 -3.20 -8.91 -2.97
CA TYR A 9 -1.93 -8.29 -3.31
C TYR A 9 -1.15 -9.13 -4.31
N ARG A 10 -0.15 -8.50 -4.93
CA ARG A 10 0.80 -9.12 -5.86
C ARG A 10 2.22 -8.72 -5.46
N PHE A 11 3.12 -9.69 -5.39
CA PHE A 11 4.53 -9.41 -5.18
C PHE A 11 5.16 -8.80 -6.43
N ASP A 12 6.18 -7.97 -6.21
CA ASP A 12 7.19 -7.66 -7.20
C ASP A 12 8.30 -8.71 -7.05
N GLU A 13 8.21 -9.78 -7.82
CA GLU A 13 9.12 -10.92 -7.71
C GLU A 13 10.57 -10.53 -7.97
N GLU A 14 10.81 -9.57 -8.87
CA GLU A 14 12.15 -9.10 -9.22
C GLU A 14 12.77 -8.33 -8.05
N GLU A 15 12.02 -7.42 -7.42
CA GLU A 15 12.48 -6.68 -6.24
C GLU A 15 12.67 -7.61 -5.04
N CYS A 16 11.74 -8.53 -4.79
CA CYS A 16 11.88 -9.52 -3.72
C CYS A 16 13.14 -10.37 -3.92
N ALA A 17 13.37 -10.87 -5.14
CA ALA A 17 14.57 -11.64 -5.46
C ALA A 17 15.86 -10.80 -5.37
N ARG A 18 15.82 -9.53 -5.78
CA ARG A 18 16.95 -8.59 -5.65
C ARG A 18 17.30 -8.39 -4.19
N ARG A 19 16.32 -8.09 -3.33
CA ARG A 19 16.52 -7.91 -1.89
C ARG A 19 17.12 -9.14 -1.24
N ALA A 20 16.64 -10.34 -1.59
CA ALA A 20 17.21 -11.59 -1.09
C ALA A 20 18.69 -11.76 -1.49
N ARG A 21 19.03 -11.52 -2.77
CA ARG A 21 20.40 -11.64 -3.29
C ARG A 21 21.40 -10.71 -2.60
N VAL A 22 20.98 -9.49 -2.27
CA VAL A 22 21.85 -8.49 -1.62
C VAL A 22 21.68 -8.45 -0.10
N SER A 23 20.92 -9.37 0.49
CA SER A 23 20.56 -9.37 1.92
C SER A 23 20.09 -7.99 2.39
N ALA A 24 19.17 -7.38 1.64
CA ALA A 24 18.72 -6.02 1.88
C ALA A 24 18.15 -5.87 3.30
N ALA A 25 18.51 -4.76 3.93
CA ALA A 25 17.97 -4.40 5.23
C ALA A 25 16.50 -3.96 5.09
N ARG A 26 15.77 -4.01 6.21
CA ARG A 26 14.38 -3.56 6.29
C ARG A 26 14.27 -2.07 5.96
N LEU A 27 13.24 -1.71 5.19
CA LEU A 27 13.02 -0.36 4.67
C LEU A 27 11.70 0.23 5.21
N ASP A 28 11.58 0.37 6.52
CA ASP A 28 10.37 0.85 7.20
C ASP A 28 10.53 2.23 7.86
N ARG A 29 11.66 2.89 7.62
CA ARG A 29 11.91 4.24 8.14
C ARG A 29 11.45 5.30 7.14
N LEU A 30 10.52 6.16 7.56
CA LEU A 30 9.93 7.20 6.70
C LEU A 30 10.96 8.15 6.08
N ASP A 31 12.03 8.49 6.80
CA ASP A 31 13.10 9.37 6.29
C ASP A 31 13.93 8.70 5.19
N ALA A 32 14.18 7.39 5.29
CA ALA A 32 14.83 6.63 4.23
C ALA A 32 13.94 6.54 2.99
N LEU A 33 12.66 6.25 3.18
CA LEU A 33 11.65 6.21 2.10
C LEU A 33 11.50 7.57 1.40
N GLN A 34 11.49 8.65 2.17
CA GLN A 34 11.48 10.01 1.63
C GLN A 34 12.73 10.29 0.78
N THR A 35 13.91 9.93 1.28
CA THR A 35 15.17 10.07 0.54
C THR A 35 15.12 9.31 -0.78
N LEU A 36 14.63 8.06 -0.77
CA LEU A 36 14.52 7.25 -1.99
C LEU A 36 13.52 7.84 -2.99
N LEU A 37 12.40 8.40 -2.55
CA LEU A 37 11.43 9.03 -3.44
C LEU A 37 11.93 10.30 -4.12
N GLU A 38 13.02 10.90 -3.62
CA GLU A 38 13.71 12.03 -4.27
C GLU A 38 14.74 11.57 -5.31
N LEU A 39 15.03 10.27 -5.40
CA LEU A 39 16.00 9.71 -6.35
C LEU A 39 15.28 8.92 -7.47
N PRO A 40 15.73 9.05 -8.73
CA PRO A 40 15.26 8.20 -9.82
C PRO A 40 15.68 6.75 -9.57
N VAL A 41 14.83 5.81 -9.98
CA VAL A 41 15.10 4.37 -9.86
C VAL A 41 16.06 3.95 -10.97
N ASP A 42 17.09 3.18 -10.62
CA ASP A 42 18.09 2.61 -11.53
C ASP A 42 18.90 3.59 -12.37
N GLU A 43 18.80 4.90 -12.08
CA GLU A 43 19.59 5.94 -12.72
C GLU A 43 20.68 6.46 -11.76
N PRO A 44 21.97 6.46 -12.16
CA PRO A 44 23.03 7.06 -11.37
C PRO A 44 22.87 8.57 -11.24
N VAL A 45 22.98 9.08 -10.02
CA VAL A 45 22.96 10.51 -9.73
C VAL A 45 24.24 10.92 -9.03
N ALA A 46 24.94 11.92 -9.59
CA ALA A 46 26.14 12.48 -9.00
C ALA A 46 25.86 13.06 -7.59
N LEU A 47 26.57 12.59 -6.57
CA LEU A 47 26.44 13.08 -5.20
C LEU A 47 26.71 14.58 -5.10
N ALA A 48 27.57 15.11 -5.96
CA ALA A 48 27.88 16.53 -6.04
C ALA A 48 26.70 17.40 -6.50
N SER A 49 25.79 16.86 -7.32
CA SER A 49 24.59 17.59 -7.79
C SER A 49 23.46 17.58 -6.75
N LEU A 50 23.50 16.64 -5.80
CA LEU A 50 22.49 16.56 -4.73
C LEU A 50 22.62 17.73 -3.73
N PRO A 51 21.49 18.27 -3.24
CA PRO A 51 21.48 19.17 -2.09
C PRO A 51 22.17 18.54 -0.87
N ALA A 52 22.84 19.36 -0.04
CA ALA A 52 23.61 18.88 1.11
C ALA A 52 22.80 17.99 2.09
N ARG A 53 21.51 18.31 2.26
CA ARG A 53 20.57 17.49 3.05
C ARG A 53 20.41 16.09 2.47
N LEU A 54 20.11 15.99 1.18
CA LEU A 54 19.86 14.71 0.50
C LEU A 54 21.15 13.88 0.41
N ARG A 55 22.29 14.51 0.12
CA ARG A 55 23.61 13.88 0.14
C ARG A 55 23.96 13.24 1.49
N SER A 56 23.63 13.93 2.59
CA SER A 56 23.82 13.39 3.95
C SER A 56 22.85 12.24 4.25
N ALA A 57 21.62 12.31 3.74
CA ALA A 57 20.61 11.29 3.95
C ALA A 57 20.90 9.99 3.17
N VAL A 58 21.43 10.09 1.94
CA VAL A 58 21.87 8.95 1.12
C VAL A 58 22.85 8.05 1.88
N ARG A 59 23.80 8.64 2.61
CA ARG A 59 24.78 7.90 3.42
C ARG A 59 24.17 7.10 4.57
N ARG A 60 22.91 7.36 4.92
CA ARG A 60 22.16 6.68 6.00
C ARG A 60 21.10 5.73 5.43
N LEU A 61 21.07 5.51 4.12
CA LEU A 61 20.14 4.56 3.53
C LEU A 61 20.44 3.14 4.04
N PRO A 62 19.41 2.32 4.30
CA PRO A 62 19.60 0.92 4.65
C PRO A 62 20.35 0.15 3.55
N ALA A 63 21.11 -0.87 3.95
CA ALA A 63 21.84 -1.72 3.01
C ALA A 63 20.88 -2.32 1.96
N GLY A 64 21.32 -2.31 0.69
CA GLY A 64 20.53 -2.81 -0.43
C GLY A 64 19.42 -1.88 -0.92
N ALA A 65 19.21 -0.71 -0.31
CA ALA A 65 18.24 0.26 -0.81
C ALA A 65 18.75 1.08 -2.01
N ALA A 66 20.06 1.32 -2.04
CA ALA A 66 20.76 2.03 -3.11
C ALA A 66 22.20 1.52 -3.20
N ASP A 67 22.78 1.60 -4.39
CA ASP A 67 24.21 1.46 -4.59
C ASP A 67 24.83 2.85 -4.43
N VAL A 68 25.77 2.98 -3.49
CA VAL A 68 26.43 4.26 -3.20
C VAL A 68 27.92 4.07 -3.28
N ASP A 69 28.58 4.86 -4.12
CA ASP A 69 30.03 4.94 -4.17
C ASP A 69 30.53 6.35 -3.75
N ARG A 70 31.75 6.72 -4.13
CA ARG A 70 32.34 8.02 -3.75
C ARG A 70 31.77 9.19 -4.55
N CYS A 71 31.25 8.95 -5.73
CA CYS A 71 30.86 9.96 -6.71
C CYS A 71 29.35 9.97 -6.94
N GLU A 72 28.68 8.82 -6.89
CA GLU A 72 27.31 8.64 -7.35
C GLU A 72 26.47 7.81 -6.37
N VAL A 73 25.15 7.95 -6.51
CA VAL A 73 24.15 7.08 -5.90
C VAL A 73 23.17 6.61 -6.97
N THR A 74 22.87 5.32 -6.96
CA THR A 74 21.80 4.72 -7.78
C THR A 74 20.77 4.09 -6.85
N ARG A 75 19.54 4.59 -6.85
CA ARG A 75 18.46 3.95 -6.08
C ARG A 75 18.09 2.62 -6.73
N ARG A 76 18.01 1.57 -5.92
CA ARG A 76 17.61 0.22 -6.34
C ARG A 76 16.26 -0.19 -5.77
N ALA A 77 15.94 0.24 -4.55
CA ALA A 77 14.72 -0.18 -3.89
C ALA A 77 13.47 0.43 -4.54
N VAL A 78 12.54 -0.46 -4.85
CA VAL A 78 11.14 -0.17 -5.18
C VAL A 78 10.23 -0.85 -4.17
N ARG A 79 8.91 -0.69 -4.32
CA ARG A 79 7.94 -1.35 -3.45
C ARG A 79 7.96 -2.86 -3.72
N PRO A 80 8.08 -3.72 -2.70
CA PRO A 80 8.18 -5.17 -2.90
C PRO A 80 6.84 -5.84 -3.24
N LEU A 81 5.72 -5.12 -3.14
CA LEU A 81 4.40 -5.60 -3.53
C LEU A 81 3.47 -4.44 -3.87
N THR A 82 2.35 -4.77 -4.49
CA THR A 82 1.18 -3.90 -4.65
C THR A 82 -0.02 -4.52 -3.95
N VAL A 83 -0.77 -3.73 -3.19
CA VAL A 83 -2.07 -4.15 -2.64
C VAL A 83 -3.16 -3.67 -3.60
N ASP A 84 -3.93 -4.60 -4.15
CA ASP A 84 -4.95 -4.31 -5.16
C ASP A 84 -6.30 -4.00 -4.51
N LEU A 85 -6.68 -4.72 -3.44
CA LEU A 85 -7.97 -4.60 -2.77
C LEU A 85 -7.87 -4.93 -1.27
N ALA A 86 -8.50 -4.10 -0.44
CA ALA A 86 -8.82 -4.40 0.94
C ALA A 86 -10.31 -4.72 1.12
N VAL A 87 -10.65 -5.86 1.70
CA VAL A 87 -12.02 -6.26 2.03
C VAL A 87 -12.19 -6.30 3.54
N VAL A 88 -13.09 -5.48 4.06
CA VAL A 88 -13.42 -5.43 5.48
C VAL A 88 -14.74 -6.12 5.72
N ARG A 89 -14.78 -7.07 6.66
CA ARG A 89 -16.02 -7.72 7.06
C ARG A 89 -16.82 -6.81 7.99
N ALA A 90 -18.13 -6.73 7.77
CA ALA A 90 -19.04 -6.02 8.66
C ALA A 90 -20.43 -6.67 8.63
N SER A 91 -21.13 -6.64 9.75
CA SER A 91 -22.56 -6.96 9.74
C SER A 91 -23.36 -5.77 9.18
N ALA A 92 -24.61 -6.00 8.78
CA ALA A 92 -25.51 -4.92 8.34
C ALA A 92 -25.70 -3.84 9.41
N ALA A 93 -25.77 -4.21 10.70
CA ALA A 93 -25.82 -3.26 11.82
C ALA A 93 -24.49 -2.51 12.02
N GLY A 94 -23.36 -3.15 11.70
CA GLY A 94 -22.01 -2.59 11.79
C GLY A 94 -21.62 -1.70 10.60
N TRP A 95 -22.54 -1.40 9.68
CA TRP A 95 -22.28 -0.70 8.42
C TRP A 95 -21.35 0.52 8.53
N ARG A 96 -21.67 1.47 9.42
CA ARG A 96 -20.86 2.70 9.57
C ARG A 96 -19.44 2.40 10.05
N GLY A 97 -19.30 1.49 11.01
CA GLY A 97 -17.99 1.06 11.50
C GLY A 97 -17.20 0.29 10.43
N GLY A 98 -17.89 -0.47 9.57
CA GLY A 98 -17.31 -1.10 8.39
C GLY A 98 -16.76 -0.07 7.42
N LEU A 99 -17.58 0.92 7.02
CA LEU A 99 -17.17 1.98 6.10
C LEU A 99 -15.97 2.77 6.65
N GLU A 100 -15.94 3.07 7.95
CA GLU A 100 -14.80 3.76 8.58
C GLU A 100 -13.52 2.91 8.47
N GLN A 101 -13.60 1.62 8.78
CA GLN A 101 -12.47 0.70 8.71
C GLN A 101 -11.97 0.51 7.28
N ALA A 102 -12.86 0.27 6.31
CA ALA A 102 -12.51 0.24 4.89
C ALA A 102 -11.96 1.60 4.42
N GLY A 103 -12.46 2.68 5.00
CA GLY A 103 -12.02 4.05 4.85
C GLY A 103 -10.52 4.24 5.07
N ARG A 104 -9.93 3.53 6.05
CA ARG A 104 -8.50 3.61 6.39
C ARG A 104 -7.57 3.15 5.26
N PHE A 105 -8.08 2.35 4.32
CA PHE A 105 -7.32 1.87 3.17
C PHE A 105 -7.35 2.82 1.96
N ALA A 106 -8.08 3.94 2.01
CA ALA A 106 -8.16 4.94 0.92
C ALA A 106 -6.81 5.29 0.28
N PRO A 107 -5.75 5.54 1.09
CA PRO A 107 -4.50 6.00 0.52
C PRO A 107 -3.73 4.91 -0.23
N PHE A 108 -4.11 3.64 -0.10
CA PHE A 108 -3.26 2.49 -0.46
C PHE A 108 -3.82 1.61 -1.57
N CYS A 109 -5.14 1.39 -1.64
CA CYS A 109 -5.74 0.42 -2.57
C CYS A 109 -7.25 0.63 -2.77
N ARG A 110 -7.87 -0.20 -3.64
CA ARG A 110 -9.33 -0.34 -3.71
C ARG A 110 -9.85 -0.92 -2.40
N ARG A 111 -11.12 -0.70 -2.09
CA ARG A 111 -11.70 -1.07 -0.79
C ARG A 111 -13.14 -1.53 -0.93
N ALA A 112 -13.50 -2.59 -0.23
CA ALA A 112 -14.84 -3.14 -0.22
C ALA A 112 -15.28 -3.53 1.20
N LEU A 113 -16.59 -3.52 1.42
CA LEU A 113 -17.22 -4.23 2.53
C LEU A 113 -17.69 -5.60 2.08
N LEU A 114 -17.47 -6.60 2.91
CA LEU A 114 -18.13 -7.89 2.81
C LEU A 114 -19.15 -8.00 3.94
N LEU A 115 -20.42 -8.07 3.58
CA LEU A 115 -21.53 -8.21 4.50
C LEU A 115 -21.97 -9.67 4.59
N ASP A 116 -22.38 -10.11 5.78
CA ASP A 116 -22.92 -11.46 6.00
C ASP A 116 -24.37 -11.60 5.48
N SER A 117 -25.03 -10.48 5.15
CA SER A 117 -26.36 -10.42 4.56
C SER A 117 -26.56 -9.08 3.85
N ALA A 118 -27.55 -9.00 2.97
CA ALA A 118 -27.91 -7.74 2.34
C ALA A 118 -28.27 -6.66 3.41
N PRO A 119 -27.85 -5.40 3.23
CA PRO A 119 -28.17 -4.36 4.19
C PRO A 119 -29.64 -3.93 4.06
N PRO A 120 -30.29 -3.51 5.16
CA PRO A 120 -31.60 -2.87 5.08
C PRO A 120 -31.50 -1.58 4.26
N ALA A 121 -32.54 -1.25 3.51
CA ALA A 121 -32.58 -0.10 2.60
C ALA A 121 -31.35 -0.05 1.66
N PRO A 122 -31.19 -1.06 0.78
CA PRO A 122 -29.96 -1.24 -0.02
C PRO A 122 -29.64 -0.01 -0.88
N GLU A 123 -30.63 0.67 -1.46
CA GLU A 123 -30.38 1.85 -2.30
C GLU A 123 -29.65 2.99 -1.57
N GLU A 124 -30.11 3.36 -0.35
CA GLU A 124 -29.49 4.41 0.46
C GLU A 124 -28.05 4.01 0.86
N LYS A 125 -27.87 2.75 1.24
CA LYS A 125 -26.58 2.21 1.67
C LYS A 125 -25.59 2.15 0.51
N LEU A 126 -26.00 1.67 -0.65
CA LEU A 126 -25.14 1.62 -1.83
C LEU A 126 -24.76 3.04 -2.29
N MET A 127 -25.66 4.01 -2.18
CA MET A 127 -25.36 5.42 -2.45
C MET A 127 -24.28 5.97 -1.48
N GLU A 128 -24.40 5.69 -0.18
CA GLU A 128 -23.39 6.06 0.82
C GLU A 128 -22.03 5.41 0.52
N ALA A 129 -21.99 4.12 0.21
CA ALA A 129 -20.75 3.42 -0.12
C ALA A 129 -20.11 3.96 -1.42
N ALA A 130 -20.93 4.25 -2.44
CA ALA A 130 -20.49 4.83 -3.70
C ALA A 130 -19.87 6.23 -3.51
N PHE A 131 -20.42 7.04 -2.60
CA PHE A 131 -19.86 8.34 -2.24
C PHE A 131 -18.41 8.20 -1.74
N TYR A 132 -18.16 7.24 -0.85
CA TYR A 132 -16.80 6.93 -0.36
C TYR A 132 -15.95 6.11 -1.34
N GLY A 133 -16.53 5.64 -2.46
CA GLY A 133 -15.85 4.77 -3.41
C GLY A 133 -15.51 3.39 -2.84
N ILE A 134 -16.31 2.91 -1.89
CA ILE A 134 -16.19 1.60 -1.26
C ILE A 134 -17.16 0.65 -1.98
N GLY A 135 -16.68 -0.49 -2.44
CA GLY A 135 -17.55 -1.53 -3.01
C GLY A 135 -18.31 -2.31 -1.93
N VAL A 136 -19.36 -3.01 -2.33
CA VAL A 136 -20.20 -3.80 -1.42
C VAL A 136 -20.36 -5.20 -1.98
N LEU A 137 -19.93 -6.17 -1.19
CA LEU A 137 -20.06 -7.60 -1.41
C LEU A 137 -21.00 -8.15 -0.33
N VAL A 138 -21.83 -9.13 -0.68
CA VAL A 138 -22.69 -9.85 0.26
C VAL A 138 -22.41 -11.34 0.13
N ALA A 139 -22.11 -11.98 1.26
CA ALA A 139 -22.05 -13.43 1.34
C ALA A 139 -23.48 -13.98 1.40
N ASP A 140 -23.82 -14.90 0.50
CA ASP A 140 -25.04 -15.71 0.55
C ASP A 140 -24.64 -17.19 0.54
N GLY A 141 -24.55 -17.78 1.73
CA GLY A 141 -24.08 -19.16 1.90
C GLY A 141 -22.68 -19.38 1.33
N GLU A 142 -22.58 -20.06 0.19
CA GLU A 142 -21.31 -20.38 -0.50
C GLU A 142 -20.94 -19.37 -1.60
N SER A 143 -21.82 -18.45 -1.98
CA SER A 143 -21.55 -17.43 -2.99
C SER A 143 -21.29 -16.04 -2.38
N VAL A 144 -20.57 -15.22 -3.14
CA VAL A 144 -20.38 -13.80 -2.82
C VAL A 144 -20.90 -12.97 -3.99
N ASP A 145 -21.96 -12.23 -3.74
CA ASP A 145 -22.56 -11.32 -4.71
C ASP A 145 -21.96 -9.93 -4.59
N LEU A 146 -21.64 -9.35 -5.73
CA LEU A 146 -21.16 -7.99 -5.81
C LEU A 146 -22.33 -7.04 -6.08
N LEU A 147 -22.72 -6.27 -5.06
CA LEU A 147 -23.79 -5.28 -5.16
C LEU A 147 -23.27 -3.92 -5.68
N LEU A 148 -22.00 -3.61 -5.42
CA LEU A 148 -21.36 -2.39 -5.88
C LEU A 148 -19.87 -2.61 -6.11
N GLU A 149 -19.41 -2.34 -7.33
CA GLU A 149 -18.00 -2.38 -7.69
C GLU A 149 -17.18 -1.36 -6.87
N PRO A 150 -16.05 -1.76 -6.26
CA PRO A 150 -15.11 -0.82 -5.67
C PRO A 150 -14.55 0.12 -6.73
N ARG A 151 -14.56 1.43 -6.43
CA ARG A 151 -13.97 2.45 -7.31
C ARG A 151 -12.51 2.10 -7.61
N SER A 152 -12.11 2.25 -8.87
CA SER A 152 -10.71 2.10 -9.27
C SER A 152 -9.79 2.99 -8.45
N TYR A 153 -8.64 2.46 -8.07
CA TYR A 153 -7.61 3.17 -7.34
C TYR A 153 -6.42 3.43 -8.26
N THR A 154 -6.12 4.70 -8.51
CA THR A 154 -4.91 5.13 -9.19
C THR A 154 -4.15 6.02 -8.22
N PRO A 155 -2.97 5.60 -7.71
CA PRO A 155 -2.19 6.43 -6.82
C PRO A 155 -1.86 7.77 -7.50
N ARG A 156 -2.30 8.89 -6.90
CA ARG A 156 -1.97 10.23 -7.43
C ARG A 156 -0.54 10.66 -7.11
N ARG A 157 0.04 10.11 -6.03
CA ARG A 157 1.39 10.41 -5.55
C ARG A 157 2.01 9.17 -4.92
N HIS A 158 3.30 8.98 -5.12
CA HIS A 158 4.09 8.04 -4.33
C HIS A 158 4.54 8.75 -3.06
N THR A 159 3.95 8.39 -1.91
CA THR A 159 4.29 8.98 -0.62
C THR A 159 5.12 8.02 0.23
N PRO A 160 5.97 8.54 1.14
CA PRO A 160 6.72 7.71 2.09
C PRO A 160 5.78 6.85 2.94
N ALA A 161 4.67 7.42 3.43
CA ALA A 161 3.71 6.69 4.26
C ALA A 161 3.04 5.53 3.51
N ALA A 162 2.65 5.72 2.25
CA ALA A 162 2.10 4.64 1.44
C ALA A 162 3.14 3.56 1.13
N TRP A 163 4.41 3.92 0.97
CA TRP A 163 5.47 2.92 0.82
C TRP A 163 5.73 2.19 2.15
N CYS A 164 5.77 2.90 3.28
CA CYS A 164 5.95 2.31 4.60
C CYS A 164 4.89 1.26 4.91
N PHE A 165 3.62 1.55 4.62
CA PHE A 165 2.52 0.58 4.74
C PHE A 165 2.80 -0.72 3.95
N ILE A 166 3.32 -0.59 2.73
CA ILE A 166 3.66 -1.73 1.88
C ILE A 166 4.83 -2.55 2.46
N GLU A 167 5.83 -1.87 3.00
CA GLU A 167 7.01 -2.51 3.63
C GLU A 167 6.62 -3.24 4.92
N GLU A 168 5.79 -2.62 5.76
CA GLU A 168 5.23 -3.23 6.96
C GLU A 168 4.35 -4.43 6.61
N PHE A 169 3.52 -4.33 5.57
CA PHE A 169 2.68 -5.43 5.13
C PHE A 169 3.51 -6.59 4.58
N HIS A 170 4.46 -6.32 3.68
CA HIS A 170 5.38 -7.32 3.12
C HIS A 170 6.10 -8.09 4.23
N HIS A 171 6.60 -7.41 5.26
CA HIS A 171 7.28 -8.06 6.38
C HIS A 171 6.35 -8.89 7.28
N ARG A 172 5.03 -8.63 7.30
CA ARG A 172 4.09 -9.42 8.10
C ARG A 172 3.65 -10.70 7.40
N ILE A 173 3.74 -10.75 6.07
CA ILE A 173 3.33 -11.90 5.25
C ILE A 173 4.52 -12.77 4.80
N GLY A 174 5.75 -12.31 5.04
CA GLY A 174 7.00 -13.02 4.74
C GLY A 174 7.83 -13.26 5.99
#